data_AF-A0A382HKZ8-F1
#
_entry.id   AF-A0A382HKZ8-F1
#
_cell.length_a   1.000
_cell.length_b   1.000
_cell.length_c   1.000
_cell.angle_alpha   90.00
_cell.angle_beta   90.00
_cell.angle_gamma   90.00
#
_symmetry.space_group_name_H-M   'P 1'
#
loop_
_entity.id
_entity.type
_entity.pdbx_description
1 polymer ?
#
loop_
_entity_poly.entity_id
_entity_poly.type
_entity_poly.pdbx_seq_one_letter_code
_entity_poly.pdbx_strand_id
1 'polypeptide(L)'
;MKYMQHSALLIFLFSALLGFENKKLAQTGFQFLSVTADARGGGMGDALTTIHTGSASLFFNPAGLSRQRELIDINFSSNNWIADIQHEAFSLSFNPKNGKYGVFGFSFHNVDYGELQGTMVWDNERGFIDTEVFKPTAMAIGVGYGRALSENFSVGGQVKKAYQYLGRSVVPISDTSQV
;
A
#
# COMPACT_ATOMS: atom_id res chain seq x y z
N MET A 1 -12.80 -22.07 -42.37
CA MET A 1 -12.85 -21.95 -40.89
C MET A 1 -11.50 -21.69 -40.21
N LYS A 2 -10.37 -22.30 -40.62
CA LYS A 2 -9.04 -22.05 -40.00
C LYS A 2 -8.56 -20.58 -40.05
N TYR A 3 -8.72 -19.90 -41.17
CA TYR A 3 -8.30 -18.49 -41.31
C TYR A 3 -9.14 -17.52 -40.45
N MET A 4 -10.40 -17.84 -40.19
CA MET A 4 -11.31 -17.02 -39.39
C MET A 4 -10.91 -17.00 -37.91
N GLN A 5 -10.35 -18.09 -37.39
CA GLN A 5 -9.82 -18.15 -36.02
C GLN A 5 -8.52 -17.33 -35.87
N HIS A 6 -7.67 -17.32 -36.89
CA HIS A 6 -6.43 -16.54 -36.86
C HIS A 6 -6.71 -15.03 -36.98
N SER A 7 -7.67 -14.64 -37.83
CA SER A 7 -8.12 -13.24 -37.91
C SER A 7 -8.75 -12.77 -36.60
N ALA A 8 -9.57 -13.60 -35.94
CA ALA A 8 -10.15 -13.26 -34.64
C ALA A 8 -9.10 -13.11 -33.53
N LEU A 9 -8.09 -13.98 -33.50
CA LEU A 9 -6.97 -13.90 -32.55
C LEU A 9 -6.13 -12.64 -32.79
N LEU A 10 -5.91 -12.27 -34.06
CA LEU A 10 -5.15 -11.07 -34.42
C LEU A 10 -5.90 -9.79 -34.04
N ILE A 11 -7.22 -9.76 -34.22
CA ILE A 11 -8.09 -8.66 -33.79
C ILE A 11 -8.07 -8.52 -32.26
N PHE A 12 -8.10 -9.63 -31.52
CA PHE A 12 -8.02 -9.64 -30.06
C PHE A 12 -6.65 -9.17 -29.53
N LEU A 13 -5.56 -9.53 -30.20
CA LEU A 13 -4.22 -9.03 -29.90
C LEU A 13 -4.07 -7.53 -30.22
N PHE A 14 -4.73 -7.05 -31.27
CA PHE A 14 -4.68 -5.65 -31.67
C PHE A 14 -5.52 -4.74 -30.75
N SER A 15 -6.65 -5.23 -30.24
CA SER A 15 -7.44 -4.48 -29.26
C SER A 15 -6.74 -4.36 -27.90
N ALA A 16 -5.88 -5.32 -27.53
CA ALA A 16 -5.04 -5.23 -26.34
C ALA A 16 -3.93 -4.15 -26.44
N LEU A 17 -3.61 -3.69 -27.66
CA LEU A 17 -2.64 -2.62 -27.92
C LEU A 17 -3.27 -1.22 -27.95
N LEU A 18 -4.60 -1.12 -28.01
CA LEU A 18 -5.30 0.16 -27.88
C LEU A 18 -5.30 0.56 -26.40
N GLY A 19 -4.26 1.29 -26.01
CA GLY A 19 -4.13 1.84 -24.68
C GLY A 19 -5.36 2.66 -24.30
N PHE A 20 -6.03 2.27 -23.22
CA PHE A 20 -7.07 3.10 -22.61
C PHE A 20 -6.43 4.38 -22.08
N GLU A 21 -6.97 5.53 -22.48
CA GLU A 21 -6.61 6.82 -21.88
C GLU A 21 -7.00 6.77 -20.40
N ASN A 22 -5.99 6.66 -19.53
CA ASN A 22 -6.18 6.73 -18.09
C ASN A 22 -6.48 8.17 -17.71
N LYS A 23 -7.76 8.55 -17.74
CA LYS A 23 -8.21 9.82 -17.19
C LYS A 23 -7.91 9.81 -15.70
N LYS A 24 -6.86 10.53 -15.27
CA LYS A 24 -6.42 10.64 -13.87
C LYS A 24 -7.50 11.33 -13.05
N LEU A 25 -8.47 10.56 -12.55
CA LEU A 25 -9.67 11.09 -11.89
C LEU A 25 -9.62 11.10 -10.36
N ALA A 26 -8.55 10.62 -9.74
CA ALA A 26 -8.43 10.68 -8.29
C ALA A 26 -6.95 10.78 -7.87
N GLN A 27 -6.59 11.91 -7.28
CA GLN A 27 -5.39 12.02 -6.46
C GLN A 27 -5.75 11.59 -5.05
N THR A 28 -5.19 10.47 -4.59
CA THR A 28 -5.41 9.94 -3.25
C THR A 28 -4.18 10.24 -2.37
N GLY A 29 -4.41 10.64 -1.11
CA GLY A 29 -3.34 10.78 -0.12
C GLY A 29 -2.89 9.43 0.43
N PHE A 30 -1.82 9.39 1.23
CA PHE A 30 -1.37 8.20 1.96
C PHE A 30 -1.08 6.97 1.08
N GLN A 31 -0.48 7.18 -0.11
CA GLN A 31 -0.16 6.12 -1.09
C GLN A 31 0.66 4.96 -0.53
N PHE A 32 1.44 5.19 0.52
CA PHE A 32 2.21 4.12 1.14
C PHE A 32 1.35 2.97 1.68
N LEU A 33 0.06 3.21 1.96
CA LEU A 33 -0.87 2.15 2.38
C LEU A 33 -1.17 1.14 1.27
N SER A 34 -0.90 1.49 0.00
CA SER A 34 -1.07 0.61 -1.15
C SER A 34 0.19 -0.19 -1.48
N VAL A 35 1.32 0.09 -0.83
CA VAL A 35 2.54 -0.69 -0.98
C VAL A 35 2.46 -1.92 -0.09
N THR A 36 2.82 -3.07 -0.65
CA THR A 36 2.82 -4.34 0.06
C THR A 36 3.67 -4.28 1.33
N ALA A 37 3.05 -4.59 2.46
CA ALA A 37 3.70 -4.53 3.77
C ALA A 37 4.43 -5.83 4.17
N ASP A 38 4.24 -6.95 3.46
CA ASP A 38 4.79 -8.26 3.83
C ASP A 38 5.42 -8.99 2.64
N ALA A 39 6.59 -9.62 2.84
CA ALA A 39 7.35 -10.28 1.79
C ALA A 39 6.59 -11.43 1.10
N ARG A 40 5.77 -12.19 1.84
CA ARG A 40 4.94 -13.26 1.26
C ARG A 40 3.83 -12.66 0.41
N GLY A 41 3.20 -11.58 0.87
CA GLY A 41 2.28 -10.79 0.06
C GLY A 41 2.92 -10.33 -1.24
N GLY A 42 4.13 -9.78 -1.16
CA GLY A 42 4.86 -9.25 -2.32
C GLY A 42 5.20 -10.33 -3.33
N GLY A 43 5.68 -11.49 -2.86
CA GLY A 43 5.96 -12.64 -3.72
C GLY A 43 4.72 -13.26 -4.38
N MET A 44 3.54 -13.01 -3.82
CA MET A 44 2.25 -13.45 -4.38
C MET A 44 1.53 -12.36 -5.19
N GLY A 45 2.17 -11.19 -5.40
CA GLY A 45 1.53 -10.06 -6.09
C GLY A 45 0.30 -9.53 -5.35
N ASP A 46 0.38 -9.43 -4.02
CA ASP A 46 -0.71 -9.01 -3.12
C ASP A 46 -1.96 -9.90 -3.11
N ALA A 47 -1.86 -11.13 -3.63
CA ALA A 47 -2.98 -12.08 -3.68
C ALA A 47 -3.25 -12.76 -2.31
N LEU A 48 -3.51 -11.98 -1.26
CA LEU A 48 -3.73 -12.47 0.11
C LEU A 48 -5.16 -12.31 0.64
N THR A 49 -6.10 -11.81 -0.16
CA THR A 49 -7.48 -11.51 0.28
C THR A 49 -8.21 -12.70 0.92
N THR A 50 -7.98 -13.92 0.42
CA THR A 50 -8.63 -15.16 0.90
C THR A 50 -7.72 -16.00 1.80
N ILE A 51 -6.46 -15.58 2.00
CA ILE A 51 -5.47 -16.37 2.72
C ILE A 51 -5.42 -15.93 4.18
N HIS A 52 -5.49 -16.89 5.09
CA HIS A 52 -5.30 -16.65 6.51
C HIS A 52 -3.80 -16.57 6.82
N THR A 53 -3.33 -15.40 7.23
CA THR A 53 -1.90 -15.11 7.46
C THR A 53 -1.62 -14.66 8.90
N GLY A 54 -2.49 -15.00 9.85
CA GLY A 54 -2.33 -14.59 11.24
C GLY A 54 -2.33 -13.06 11.39
N SER A 55 -1.38 -12.52 12.15
CA SER A 55 -1.21 -11.08 12.39
C SER A 55 -1.08 -10.27 11.10
N ALA A 56 -0.38 -10.80 10.09
CA ALA A 56 -0.17 -10.13 8.81
C ALA A 56 -1.47 -9.90 8.01
N SER A 57 -2.57 -10.58 8.36
CA SER A 57 -3.89 -10.35 7.74
C SER A 57 -4.38 -8.91 7.93
N LEU A 58 -3.88 -8.19 8.93
CA LEU A 58 -4.14 -6.75 9.16
C LEU A 58 -3.62 -5.82 8.04
N PHE A 59 -2.73 -6.30 7.16
CA PHE A 59 -2.27 -5.52 6.01
C PHE A 59 -3.11 -5.75 4.76
N PHE A 60 -3.90 -6.83 4.71
CA PHE A 60 -4.64 -7.26 3.53
C PHE A 60 -6.14 -7.37 3.82
N ASN A 61 -6.55 -8.41 4.55
CA ASN A 61 -7.95 -8.66 4.93
C ASN A 61 -8.03 -9.02 6.44
N PRO A 62 -8.50 -8.11 7.31
CA PRO A 62 -8.61 -8.37 8.75
C PRO A 62 -9.49 -9.58 9.12
N ALA A 63 -10.42 -10.01 8.25
CA ALA A 63 -11.16 -11.25 8.48
C ALA A 63 -10.24 -12.49 8.50
N GLY A 64 -9.04 -12.39 7.92
CA GLY A 64 -8.01 -13.41 7.95
C GLY A 64 -7.57 -13.81 9.37
N LEU A 65 -7.62 -12.88 10.34
CA LEU A 65 -7.31 -13.12 11.75
C LEU A 65 -8.18 -14.22 12.38
N SER A 66 -9.43 -14.34 11.92
CA SER A 66 -10.44 -15.22 12.52
C SER A 66 -10.07 -16.71 12.57
N ARG A 67 -9.09 -17.14 11.76
CA ARG A 67 -8.64 -18.54 11.64
C ARG A 67 -7.26 -18.80 12.23
N GLN A 68 -6.65 -17.82 12.89
CA GLN A 68 -5.43 -18.05 13.66
C GLN A 68 -5.65 -19.14 14.70
N ARG A 69 -4.69 -20.07 14.83
CA ARG A 69 -4.78 -21.20 15.78
C ARG A 69 -3.91 -20.95 17.02
N GLU A 70 -2.81 -20.24 16.82
CA GLU A 70 -1.80 -19.89 17.78
C GLU A 70 -2.34 -18.82 18.73
N LEU A 71 -1.96 -18.87 20.01
CA LEU A 71 -2.37 -17.87 21.00
C LEU A 71 -1.86 -16.47 20.64
N ILE A 72 -0.62 -16.40 20.15
CA ILE A 72 0.05 -15.18 19.73
C ILE A 72 0.69 -15.46 18.38
N ASP A 73 0.54 -14.53 17.44
CA ASP A 73 1.26 -14.52 16.16
C ASP A 73 1.90 -13.14 15.98
N ILE A 74 3.14 -13.13 15.51
CA ILE A 74 3.95 -11.91 15.33
C ILE A 74 4.58 -12.00 13.95
N ASN A 75 4.49 -10.90 13.20
CA ASN A 75 5.15 -10.77 11.90
C ASN A 75 5.89 -9.43 11.83
N PHE A 76 7.10 -9.48 11.29
CA PHE A 76 7.93 -8.31 10.99
C PHE A 76 8.40 -8.42 9.55
N SER A 77 8.37 -7.31 8.82
CA SER A 77 8.82 -7.24 7.44
C SER A 77 9.55 -5.94 7.18
N SER A 78 10.56 -6.00 6.32
CA SER A 78 11.29 -4.85 5.79
C SER A 78 11.38 -5.01 4.28
N ASN A 79 11.02 -3.97 3.55
CA ASN A 79 10.97 -3.94 2.09
C ASN A 79 11.73 -2.71 1.58
N ASN A 80 12.77 -2.96 0.78
CA ASN A 80 13.51 -1.92 0.07
C ASN A 80 12.80 -1.67 -1.26
N TRP A 81 12.24 -0.47 -1.39
CA TRP A 81 11.52 -0.03 -2.56
C TRP A 81 12.41 0.81 -3.48
N ILE A 82 11.84 1.25 -4.60
CA ILE A 82 12.57 2.08 -5.57
C ILE A 82 13.04 3.39 -4.92
N ALA A 83 14.16 3.93 -5.39
CA ALA A 83 14.74 5.18 -4.89
C ALA A 83 15.08 5.14 -3.39
N ASP A 84 15.57 3.98 -2.92
CA ASP A 84 16.04 3.75 -1.55
C ASP A 84 14.99 4.00 -0.45
N ILE A 85 13.71 4.00 -0.82
CA ILE A 85 12.59 4.11 0.13
C ILE A 85 12.49 2.81 0.92
N GLN A 86 12.42 2.90 2.24
CA GLN A 86 12.32 1.75 3.13
C GLN A 86 10.93 1.66 3.75
N HIS A 87 10.30 0.51 3.60
CA HIS A 87 9.03 0.16 4.23
C HIS A 87 9.28 -0.85 5.34
N GLU A 88 8.82 -0.54 6.54
CA GLU A 88 8.90 -1.42 7.71
C GLU A 88 7.51 -1.71 8.21
N ALA A 89 7.19 -2.98 8.40
CA ALA A 89 5.89 -3.41 8.87
C ALA A 89 6.05 -4.34 10.07
N PHE A 90 5.18 -4.17 11.04
CA PHE A 90 5.08 -5.02 12.22
C PHE A 90 3.61 -5.32 12.50
N SER A 91 3.30 -6.57 12.83
CA SER A 91 1.98 -6.95 13.31
C SER A 91 2.05 -7.97 14.42
N LEU A 92 1.05 -7.91 15.29
CA LEU A 92 0.87 -8.78 16.44
C LEU A 92 -0.61 -9.13 16.50
N SER A 93 -0.93 -10.38 16.79
CA SER A 93 -2.31 -10.79 17.06
C SER A 93 -2.40 -11.74 18.25
N PHE A 94 -3.53 -11.65 18.95
CA PHE A 94 -3.82 -12.39 20.16
C PHE A 94 -5.15 -13.11 20.04
N ASN A 95 -5.12 -14.43 20.23
CA ASN A 95 -6.24 -15.35 20.04
C ASN A 95 -6.69 -15.99 21.38
N PRO A 96 -7.44 -15.26 22.21
CA PRO A 96 -7.84 -15.75 23.52
C PRO A 96 -8.83 -16.93 23.43
N LYS A 97 -8.60 -17.94 24.28
CA LYS A 97 -9.49 -19.12 24.43
C LYS A 97 -9.82 -19.78 23.09
N ASN A 98 -8.80 -19.99 22.24
CA ASN A 98 -8.92 -20.63 20.93
C ASN A 98 -10.01 -20.00 20.06
N GLY A 99 -10.08 -18.67 20.00
CA GLY A 99 -10.97 -17.92 19.12
C GLY A 99 -12.38 -17.71 19.65
N LYS A 100 -12.69 -18.18 20.86
CA LYS A 100 -14.04 -18.01 21.46
C LYS A 100 -14.48 -16.55 21.51
N TYR A 101 -13.54 -15.62 21.76
CA TYR A 101 -13.82 -14.19 21.81
C TYR A 101 -13.41 -13.44 20.53
N GLY A 102 -13.01 -14.16 19.48
CA GLY A 102 -12.35 -13.62 18.30
C GLY A 102 -10.86 -13.34 18.56
N VAL A 103 -10.20 -12.80 17.53
CA VAL A 103 -8.76 -12.53 17.51
C VAL A 103 -8.55 -11.03 17.42
N PHE A 104 -7.77 -10.49 18.34
CA PHE A 104 -7.39 -9.08 18.37
C PHE A 104 -6.05 -8.89 17.65
N GLY A 105 -5.88 -7.76 17.01
CA GLY A 105 -4.70 -7.46 16.21
C GLY A 105 -4.20 -6.04 16.43
N PHE A 106 -2.89 -5.88 16.32
CA PHE A 106 -2.17 -4.62 16.27
C PHE A 106 -1.28 -4.61 15.03
N SER A 107 -1.23 -3.47 14.35
CA SER A 107 -0.39 -3.28 13.17
C SER A 107 0.35 -1.94 13.24
N PHE A 108 1.58 -1.94 12.78
CA PHE A 108 2.41 -0.76 12.57
C PHE A 108 3.03 -0.84 11.17
N HIS A 109 3.00 0.27 10.44
CA HIS A 109 3.66 0.43 9.15
C HIS A 109 4.39 1.77 9.16
N ASN A 110 5.68 1.76 8.90
CA ASN A 110 6.54 2.93 8.84
C ASN A 110 7.20 3.01 7.47
N VAL A 111 7.38 4.22 6.98
CA VAL A 111 8.04 4.49 5.69
C VAL A 111 9.04 5.62 5.86
N ASP A 112 10.27 5.32 5.50
CA ASP A 112 11.34 6.29 5.35
C ASP A 112 11.59 6.51 3.85
N TYR A 113 11.39 7.74 3.38
CA TYR A 113 11.60 8.11 1.99
C TYR A 113 13.05 8.54 1.69
N GLY A 114 13.92 8.54 2.70
CA GLY A 114 15.28 9.03 2.60
C GLY A 114 15.38 10.56 2.51
N GLU A 115 16.52 11.03 2.02
CA GLU A 115 16.76 12.45 1.78
C GLU A 115 16.39 12.83 0.35
N LEU A 116 15.51 13.81 0.22
CA LEU A 116 15.12 14.36 -1.08
C LEU A 116 15.61 15.79 -1.21
N GLN A 117 16.25 16.08 -2.34
CA GLN A 117 16.55 17.45 -2.77
C GLN A 117 15.28 18.08 -3.33
N GLY A 118 14.73 19.08 -2.64
CA GLY A 118 13.58 19.80 -3.17
C GLY A 118 13.98 20.70 -4.34
N THR A 119 13.11 20.83 -5.33
CA THR A 119 13.29 21.73 -6.47
C THR A 119 12.03 22.57 -6.67
N MET A 120 12.18 23.80 -7.16
CA MET A 120 11.05 24.62 -7.60
C MET A 120 11.31 25.18 -8.99
N VAL A 121 10.25 25.26 -9.79
CA VAL A 121 10.31 25.85 -11.14
C VAL A 121 10.71 27.32 -11.02
N TRP A 122 11.62 27.75 -11.89
CA TRP A 122 12.14 29.11 -11.89
C TRP A 122 12.58 29.52 -13.30
N ASP A 123 12.44 30.81 -13.62
CA ASP A 123 12.89 31.37 -14.89
C ASP A 123 14.41 31.60 -14.87
N ASN A 124 15.17 30.57 -15.22
CA ASN A 124 16.62 30.60 -15.42
C ASN A 124 17.01 29.57 -16.50
N GLU A 125 18.28 29.56 -16.92
CA GLU A 125 18.78 28.62 -17.94
C GLU A 125 18.54 27.13 -17.61
N ARG A 126 18.41 26.79 -16.32
CA ARG A 126 18.12 25.41 -15.84
C ARG A 126 16.62 25.11 -15.73
N GLY A 127 15.75 26.11 -15.74
CA GLY A 127 14.30 25.99 -15.54
C GLY A 127 13.85 25.69 -14.09
N PHE A 128 14.79 25.58 -13.15
CA PHE A 128 14.50 25.32 -11.73
C PHE A 128 15.60 25.87 -10.81
N ILE A 129 15.29 25.98 -9.52
CA ILE A 129 16.25 26.19 -8.44
C ILE A 129 16.11 25.09 -7.39
N ASP A 130 17.23 24.76 -6.76
CA ASP A 130 17.25 23.87 -5.61
C ASP A 130 16.69 24.59 -4.37
N THR A 131 15.90 23.85 -3.60
CA THR A 131 15.32 24.29 -2.32
C THR A 131 15.96 23.51 -1.17
N GLU A 132 15.34 23.49 0.01
CA GLU A 132 15.87 22.75 1.15
C GLU A 132 15.84 21.23 0.91
N VAL A 133 16.85 20.53 1.42
CA VAL A 133 16.81 19.07 1.54
C VAL A 133 15.83 18.71 2.66
N PHE A 134 14.92 17.78 2.39
CA PHE A 134 13.92 17.34 3.36
C PHE A 134 13.84 15.82 3.42
N LYS A 135 13.32 15.33 4.55
CA LYS A 135 13.15 13.90 4.85
C LYS A 135 11.67 13.59 5.03
N PRO A 136 10.96 13.18 3.97
CA PRO A 136 9.58 12.76 4.11
C PRO A 136 9.48 11.48 4.94
N THR A 137 8.39 11.34 5.67
CA THR A 137 8.10 10.11 6.42
C THR A 137 6.60 9.87 6.43
N ALA A 138 6.20 8.60 6.48
CA ALA A 138 4.83 8.23 6.71
C ALA A 138 4.73 7.08 7.70
N MET A 139 3.67 7.06 8.49
CA MET A 139 3.40 5.97 9.40
C MET A 139 1.92 5.69 9.53
N ALA A 140 1.57 4.44 9.81
CA ALA A 140 0.23 4.04 10.18
C ALA A 140 0.27 3.08 11.37
N ILE A 141 -0.53 3.38 12.39
CA ILE A 141 -0.76 2.48 13.54
C ILE A 141 -2.21 2.04 13.48
N GLY A 142 -2.48 0.78 13.73
CA GLY A 142 -3.83 0.24 13.67
C GLY A 142 -4.11 -0.85 14.69
N VAL A 143 -5.39 -0.97 15.00
CA VAL A 143 -5.95 -2.08 15.78
C VAL A 143 -7.04 -2.75 14.97
N GLY A 144 -7.07 -4.07 15.01
CA GLY A 144 -8.01 -4.86 14.26
C GLY A 144 -8.61 -5.99 15.09
N TYR A 145 -9.69 -6.54 14.55
CA TYR A 145 -10.41 -7.65 15.15
C TYR A 145 -10.96 -8.54 14.05
N GLY A 146 -10.87 -9.85 14.24
CA GLY A 146 -11.47 -10.83 13.34
C GLY A 146 -12.11 -11.99 14.10
N ARG A 147 -13.25 -12.47 13.61
CA ARG A 147 -13.97 -13.59 14.22
C ARG A 147 -14.66 -14.47 13.17
N ALA A 148 -14.58 -15.78 13.37
CA ALA A 148 -15.35 -16.74 12.61
C ALA A 148 -16.76 -16.83 13.19
N LEU A 149 -17.78 -16.59 12.36
CA LEU A 149 -19.18 -16.68 12.75
C LEU A 149 -19.77 -18.07 12.42
N SER A 150 -19.19 -18.77 11.44
CA SER A 150 -19.47 -20.17 11.13
C SER A 150 -18.20 -20.87 10.63
N GLU A 151 -18.31 -22.12 10.16
CA GLU A 151 -17.21 -22.83 9.50
C GLU A 151 -16.78 -22.17 8.18
N ASN A 152 -17.72 -21.52 7.49
CA ASN A 152 -17.51 -20.97 6.15
C ASN A 152 -17.59 -19.44 6.09
N PHE A 153 -17.92 -18.78 7.21
CA PHE A 153 -18.10 -17.34 7.25
C PHE A 153 -17.32 -16.70 8.40
N SER A 154 -16.52 -15.69 8.07
CA SER A 154 -15.80 -14.86 9.03
C SER A 154 -15.93 -13.39 8.66
N VAL A 155 -15.78 -12.56 9.68
CA VAL A 155 -15.79 -11.10 9.55
C VAL A 155 -14.57 -10.53 10.26
N GLY A 156 -14.09 -9.40 9.79
CA GLY A 156 -13.05 -8.65 10.46
C GLY A 156 -13.08 -7.19 10.06
N GLY A 157 -12.54 -6.36 10.93
CA GLY A 157 -12.44 -4.93 10.73
C GLY A 157 -11.18 -4.39 11.38
N GLN A 158 -10.75 -3.24 10.92
CA GLN A 158 -9.57 -2.57 11.44
C GLN A 158 -9.73 -1.07 11.33
N VAL A 159 -9.21 -0.37 12.34
CA VAL A 159 -9.09 1.08 12.33
C VAL A 159 -7.60 1.42 12.31
N LYS A 160 -7.19 2.26 11.37
CA LYS A 160 -5.82 2.77 11.25
C LYS A 160 -5.81 4.29 11.43
N LYS A 161 -4.85 4.79 12.20
CA LYS A 161 -4.47 6.19 12.22
C LYS A 161 -3.22 6.34 11.38
N ALA A 162 -3.31 7.11 10.30
CA ALA A 162 -2.20 7.39 9.41
C ALA A 162 -1.68 8.82 9.61
N TYR A 163 -0.37 8.97 9.50
CA TYR A 163 0.34 10.24 9.53
C TYR A 163 1.30 10.28 8.33
N GLN A 164 1.43 11.44 7.71
CA GLN A 164 2.33 11.65 6.58
C GLN A 164 2.91 13.05 6.65
N TYR A 165 4.23 13.14 6.54
CA TYR A 165 4.99 14.36 6.44
C TYR A 165 5.68 14.39 5.08
N LEU A 166 5.38 15.41 4.27
CA LEU A 166 5.88 15.57 2.90
C LEU A 166 6.89 16.73 2.76
N GLY A 167 7.34 17.30 3.86
CA GLY A 167 8.12 18.53 3.84
C GLY A 167 7.26 19.78 3.66
N ARG A 168 7.94 20.91 3.44
CA ARG A 168 7.33 22.22 3.27
C ARG A 168 7.12 22.52 1.78
N SER A 169 5.93 22.97 1.43
CA SER A 169 5.66 23.51 0.08
C SER A 169 5.92 25.01 0.08
N VAL A 170 6.71 25.48 -0.88
CA VAL A 170 6.90 26.92 -1.16
C VAL A 170 6.05 27.26 -2.38
N VAL A 171 4.99 28.05 -2.17
CA VAL A 171 4.12 28.51 -3.25
C VAL A 171 4.53 29.95 -3.62
N PRO A 172 5.06 30.19 -4.83
CA PRO A 172 5.36 31.55 -5.27
C PRO A 172 4.04 32.36 -5.40
N ILE A 173 4.05 33.58 -4.88
CA ILE A 173 2.87 34.46 -4.80
C ILE A 173 2.63 35.20 -6.13
N SER A 174 3.62 35.19 -7.02
CA SER A 174 3.56 35.74 -8.37
C SER A 174 3.98 34.67 -9.38
N ASP A 175 3.15 34.47 -10.39
CA ASP A 175 3.47 33.61 -11.53
C ASP A 175 4.52 34.31 -12.40
N THR A 176 5.78 33.91 -12.25
CA THR A 176 6.88 34.34 -13.13
C THR A 176 7.00 33.49 -14.39
N SER A 177 6.20 32.41 -14.54
CA SER A 177 6.10 31.66 -15.80
C SER A 177 5.15 32.36 -16.77
N GLN A 178 5.53 33.57 -17.19
CA GLN A 178 4.96 34.19 -18.39
C GLN A 178 5.79 33.71 -19.59
N VAL A 179 5.39 32.57 -20.16
CA VAL A 179 5.68 32.21 -21.56
C VAL A 179 4.41 31.67 -22.19
#